data_AF-A0A7C7MUV1-F1
#
_entry.id   AF-A0A7C7MUV1-F1
#
_cell.length_a   1.000
_cell.length_b   1.000
_cell.length_c   1.000
_cell.angle_alpha   90.00
_cell.angle_beta   90.00
_cell.angle_gamma   90.00
#
_symmetry.space_group_name_H-M   'P 1'
#
loop_
_entity.id
_entity.type
_entity.pdbx_description
1 polymer ?
#
loop_
_entity_poly.entity_id
_entity_poly.type
_entity_poly.pdbx_seq_one_letter_code
_entity_poly.pdbx_strand_id
1 'polypeptide(L)'
;ATGYAYIPKQNYSGFRIVSLADPENPEDINEVSTPNIHDIYAMNNIVYVSEGSNSSYSIWDVSDKMNPVMMARIDVPNGGYAHNAWPTDDGKYLMTTEETVNKTVKMWDIQDMNNINLVGNYLGENNLAHNTHIMGDFAYISHYTVGVKIVDISDPGSPVEVAAYDTYGLHDDGSFYGCWGAYPFTTNGYVYASDLEGYLTVLYFNQPETGIELTVNHQSGWNLVGLPLDVEDPYLMSVFPDAIEGTLFSFSGGYNLENELDRGNGYWLRFPDSGTTTFYGQALNELTIELMENWNLISGISSSVPAASIQDPDGLIIPGTLYEFTGDYVQAEILEPGKGYWIRSSGPGEIIISE
;
A
#
# COMPACT_ATOMS: atom_id res chain seq x y z
N ALA A 1 -17.23 9.08 -1.92
CA ALA A 1 -18.28 8.89 -2.94
C ALA A 1 -18.80 10.26 -3.38
N THR A 2 -18.92 10.52 -4.69
CA THR A 2 -19.37 11.82 -5.26
C THR A 2 -20.89 11.96 -5.35
N GLY A 3 -21.66 10.94 -4.94
CA GLY A 3 -23.12 10.94 -5.00
C GLY A 3 -23.71 10.61 -6.38
N TYR A 4 -22.93 10.01 -7.28
CA TYR A 4 -23.37 9.61 -8.62
C TYR A 4 -23.03 8.15 -8.90
N ALA A 5 -23.85 7.49 -9.71
CA ALA A 5 -23.58 6.19 -10.31
C ALA A 5 -23.39 6.31 -11.82
N TYR A 6 -22.54 5.45 -12.37
CA TYR A 6 -22.31 5.31 -13.79
C TYR A 6 -22.71 3.89 -14.20
N ILE A 7 -23.76 3.76 -14.99
CA ILE A 7 -24.43 2.47 -15.21
C ILE A 7 -24.32 2.08 -16.68
N PRO A 8 -23.62 0.99 -17.03
CA PRO A 8 -23.57 0.49 -18.39
C PRO A 8 -24.98 0.17 -18.91
N LYS A 9 -25.27 0.55 -20.15
CA LYS A 9 -26.56 0.27 -20.78
C LYS A 9 -26.61 -1.17 -21.26
N GLN A 10 -27.72 -1.86 -21.01
CA GLN A 10 -27.93 -3.26 -21.42
C GLN A 10 -27.79 -3.51 -22.93
N ASN A 11 -27.99 -2.48 -23.76
CA ASN A 11 -27.81 -2.57 -25.20
C ASN A 11 -26.37 -2.27 -25.66
N TYR A 12 -25.42 -2.17 -24.72
CA TYR A 12 -23.99 -1.96 -24.95
C TYR A 12 -23.65 -0.66 -25.70
N SER A 13 -24.55 0.34 -25.67
CA SER A 13 -24.41 1.61 -26.44
C SER A 13 -23.75 2.75 -25.67
N GLY A 14 -23.25 2.47 -24.46
CA GLY A 14 -22.67 3.45 -23.56
C GLY A 14 -23.21 3.36 -22.12
N PHE A 15 -23.05 4.41 -21.32
CA PHE A 15 -23.45 4.42 -19.92
C PHE A 15 -24.35 5.60 -19.57
N ARG A 16 -25.13 5.44 -18.50
CA ARG A 16 -25.96 6.50 -17.90
C ARG A 16 -25.21 7.11 -16.73
N ILE A 17 -25.36 8.42 -16.55
CA ILE A 17 -24.92 9.15 -15.36
C ILE A 17 -26.16 9.39 -14.51
N VAL A 18 -26.16 8.85 -13.31
CA VAL A 18 -27.34 8.83 -12.43
C VAL A 18 -26.99 9.50 -11.11
N SER A 19 -27.82 10.44 -10.66
CA SER A 19 -27.71 11.04 -9.33
C SER A 19 -28.22 10.08 -8.28
N LEU A 20 -27.44 9.92 -7.21
CA LEU A 20 -27.80 9.19 -6.00
C LEU A 20 -28.01 10.15 -4.81
N ALA A 21 -28.38 11.40 -5.08
CA ALA A 21 -28.77 12.34 -4.02
C ALA A 21 -29.93 11.79 -3.18
N ASP A 22 -30.85 11.06 -3.82
CA ASP A 22 -31.79 10.14 -3.19
C ASP A 22 -31.58 8.73 -3.77
N PRO A 23 -30.88 7.83 -3.06
CA PRO A 23 -30.63 6.47 -3.55
C PRO A 23 -31.88 5.60 -3.69
N GLU A 24 -32.99 5.94 -3.00
CA GLU A 24 -34.26 5.23 -3.18
C GLU A 24 -34.99 5.68 -4.45
N ASN A 25 -34.68 6.88 -4.94
CA ASN A 25 -35.25 7.49 -6.15
C ASN A 25 -34.14 8.05 -7.06
N PRO A 26 -33.29 7.19 -7.65
CA PRO A 26 -32.19 7.64 -8.49
C PRO A 26 -32.68 8.38 -9.73
N GLU A 27 -32.02 9.48 -10.10
CA GLU A 27 -32.40 10.35 -11.22
C GLU A 27 -31.37 10.28 -12.36
N ASP A 28 -31.79 9.95 -13.58
CA ASP A 28 -30.94 10.03 -14.77
C ASP A 28 -30.60 11.49 -15.10
N ILE A 29 -29.30 11.81 -15.11
CA ILE A 29 -28.77 13.15 -15.41
C ILE A 29 -28.40 13.27 -16.88
N ASN A 30 -27.69 12.27 -17.40
CA ASN A 30 -27.16 12.29 -18.76
C ASN A 30 -26.84 10.87 -19.26
N GLU A 31 -26.61 10.72 -20.56
CA GLU A 31 -26.12 9.49 -21.17
C GLU A 31 -24.88 9.78 -22.03
N VAL A 32 -23.90 8.88 -21.96
CA VAL A 32 -22.68 8.94 -22.77
C VAL A 32 -22.68 7.74 -23.70
N SER A 33 -22.39 7.96 -24.99
CA SER A 33 -22.28 6.87 -25.94
C SER A 33 -20.84 6.37 -26.06
N THR A 34 -20.67 5.06 -25.91
CA THR A 34 -19.41 4.34 -26.18
C THR A 34 -19.72 3.08 -26.98
N PRO A 35 -18.78 2.60 -27.80
CA PRO A 35 -18.97 1.33 -28.50
C PRO A 35 -18.87 0.16 -27.52
N ASN A 36 -19.80 -0.79 -27.63
CA ASN A 36 -19.78 -2.10 -26.98
C ASN A 36 -19.30 -2.13 -25.52
N ILE A 37 -19.79 -1.20 -24.68
CA ILE A 37 -19.43 -1.15 -23.27
C ILE A 37 -19.72 -2.47 -22.56
N HIS A 38 -18.79 -2.93 -21.73
CA HIS A 38 -18.96 -4.12 -20.89
C HIS A 38 -18.92 -3.76 -19.40
N ASP A 39 -17.88 -3.04 -18.98
CA ASP A 39 -17.64 -2.68 -17.58
C ASP A 39 -17.25 -1.20 -17.44
N ILE A 40 -17.38 -0.68 -16.23
CA ILE A 40 -17.08 0.70 -15.89
C ILE A 40 -16.53 0.81 -14.47
N TYR A 41 -15.47 1.61 -14.32
CA TYR A 41 -14.97 2.04 -13.02
C TYR A 41 -14.92 3.56 -12.95
N ALA A 42 -15.24 4.13 -11.79
CA ALA A 42 -15.27 5.57 -11.59
C ALA A 42 -14.48 5.98 -10.35
N MET A 43 -13.54 6.92 -10.53
CA MET A 43 -12.68 7.45 -9.47
C MET A 43 -12.45 8.94 -9.71
N ASN A 44 -12.70 9.78 -8.70
CA ASN A 44 -12.37 11.22 -8.73
C ASN A 44 -12.88 11.99 -9.96
N ASN A 45 -14.14 11.78 -10.36
CA ASN A 45 -14.75 12.34 -11.58
C ASN A 45 -14.11 11.87 -12.90
N ILE A 46 -13.27 10.84 -12.87
CA ILE A 46 -12.83 10.12 -14.06
C ILE A 46 -13.58 8.80 -14.14
N VAL A 47 -13.97 8.43 -15.35
CA VAL A 47 -14.64 7.18 -15.67
C VAL A 47 -13.79 6.40 -16.66
N TYR A 48 -13.47 5.17 -16.31
CA TYR A 48 -12.73 4.21 -17.12
C TYR A 48 -13.72 3.18 -17.65
N VAL A 49 -13.76 3.02 -18.97
CA VAL A 49 -14.75 2.20 -19.66
C VAL A 49 -14.06 1.09 -20.40
N SER A 50 -14.48 -0.15 -20.16
CA SER A 50 -14.07 -1.32 -20.95
C SER A 50 -15.04 -1.52 -22.11
N GLU A 51 -14.55 -1.49 -23.34
CA GLU A 51 -15.37 -1.49 -24.57
C GLU A 51 -15.49 -2.87 -25.22
N GLY A 52 -15.45 -3.95 -24.42
CA GLY A 52 -15.83 -5.30 -24.83
C GLY A 52 -15.16 -5.78 -26.12
N SER A 53 -15.99 -6.15 -27.10
CA SER A 53 -15.58 -6.60 -28.44
C SER A 53 -14.96 -5.51 -29.31
N ASN A 54 -14.99 -4.24 -28.89
CA ASN A 54 -14.23 -3.16 -29.53
C ASN A 54 -12.74 -3.20 -29.14
N SER A 55 -12.34 -4.09 -28.22
CA SER A 55 -10.95 -4.33 -27.81
C SER A 55 -10.21 -3.04 -27.41
N SER A 56 -10.91 -2.15 -26.70
CA SER A 56 -10.40 -0.84 -26.32
C SER A 56 -10.93 -0.42 -24.95
N TYR A 57 -10.25 0.58 -24.38
CA TYR A 57 -10.62 1.20 -23.11
C TYR A 57 -10.69 2.71 -23.29
N SER A 58 -11.78 3.36 -22.88
CA SER A 58 -11.89 4.82 -22.94
C SER A 58 -11.89 5.45 -21.56
N ILE A 59 -11.29 6.64 -21.48
CA ILE A 59 -11.13 7.41 -20.25
C ILE A 59 -11.87 8.73 -20.41
N TRP A 60 -12.77 9.04 -19.48
CA TRP A 60 -13.69 10.16 -19.56
C TRP A 60 -13.56 11.07 -18.34
N ASP A 61 -13.42 12.36 -18.56
CA ASP A 61 -13.68 13.37 -17.53
C ASP A 61 -15.19 13.62 -17.47
N VAL A 62 -15.78 13.33 -16.32
CA VAL A 62 -17.19 13.54 -16.02
C VAL A 62 -17.40 14.60 -14.96
N SER A 63 -16.44 15.50 -14.73
CA SER A 63 -16.54 16.60 -13.75
C SER A 63 -17.80 17.43 -13.98
N ASP A 64 -18.06 17.81 -15.25
CA ASP A 64 -19.36 18.28 -15.70
C ASP A 64 -20.22 17.08 -16.16
N LYS A 65 -21.22 16.73 -15.34
CA LYS A 65 -22.11 15.58 -15.58
C LYS A 65 -22.98 15.76 -16.84
N MET A 66 -23.22 17.00 -17.27
CA MET A 66 -24.00 17.30 -18.48
C MET A 66 -23.15 17.31 -19.74
N ASN A 67 -21.84 17.55 -19.61
CA ASN A 67 -20.90 17.58 -20.73
C ASN A 67 -19.65 16.71 -20.49
N PRO A 68 -19.79 15.37 -20.39
CA PRO A 68 -18.66 14.46 -20.31
C PRO A 68 -17.71 14.60 -21.51
N VAL A 69 -16.40 14.53 -21.24
CA VAL A 69 -15.35 14.66 -22.25
C VAL A 69 -14.51 13.38 -22.28
N MET A 70 -14.45 12.71 -23.43
CA MET A 70 -13.51 11.61 -23.64
C MET A 70 -12.10 12.20 -23.74
N MET A 71 -11.25 11.86 -22.78
CA MET A 71 -9.86 12.31 -22.72
C MET A 71 -8.96 11.46 -23.63
N ALA A 72 -9.18 10.14 -23.61
CA ALA A 72 -8.40 9.19 -24.39
C ALA A 72 -9.19 7.91 -24.68
N ARG A 73 -8.73 7.18 -25.71
CA ARG A 73 -9.09 5.79 -25.96
C ARG A 73 -7.82 5.00 -26.24
N ILE A 74 -7.65 3.89 -25.52
CA ILE A 74 -6.57 2.93 -25.70
C ILE A 74 -7.11 1.83 -26.61
N ASP A 75 -6.68 1.82 -27.87
CA ASP A 75 -6.96 0.73 -28.80
C ASP A 75 -5.90 -0.37 -28.61
N VAL A 76 -6.31 -1.57 -28.17
CA VAL A 76 -5.36 -2.66 -27.90
C VAL A 76 -4.99 -3.38 -29.19
N PRO A 77 -3.72 -3.35 -29.65
CA PRO A 77 -3.33 -4.05 -30.87
C PRO A 77 -3.48 -5.56 -30.68
N ASN A 78 -4.21 -6.20 -31.59
CA ASN A 78 -4.59 -7.62 -31.47
C ASN A 78 -5.28 -7.93 -30.13
N GLY A 79 -6.10 -7.02 -29.61
CA GLY A 79 -6.83 -7.22 -28.36
C GLY A 79 -7.86 -8.36 -28.43
N GLY A 80 -8.20 -8.89 -27.25
CA GLY A 80 -9.35 -9.76 -27.00
C GLY A 80 -10.56 -8.95 -26.55
N TYR A 81 -11.43 -9.57 -25.75
CA TYR A 81 -12.60 -8.93 -25.18
C TYR A 81 -12.18 -8.01 -24.02
N ALA A 82 -12.23 -6.70 -24.21
CA ALA A 82 -11.87 -5.70 -23.21
C ALA A 82 -12.86 -5.75 -22.03
N HIS A 83 -12.40 -6.22 -20.87
CA HIS A 83 -13.28 -6.67 -19.81
C HIS A 83 -13.31 -5.71 -18.63
N ASN A 84 -12.19 -5.50 -17.95
CA ASN A 84 -12.12 -4.67 -16.76
C ASN A 84 -10.93 -3.70 -16.81
N ALA A 85 -11.11 -2.53 -16.20
CA ALA A 85 -10.11 -1.47 -16.15
C ALA A 85 -10.09 -0.84 -14.75
N TRP A 86 -8.92 -0.83 -14.12
CA TRP A 86 -8.75 -0.35 -12.75
C TRP A 86 -7.48 0.51 -12.62
N PRO A 87 -7.58 1.79 -12.26
CA PRO A 87 -6.45 2.69 -12.11
C PRO A 87 -5.70 2.43 -10.79
N THR A 88 -4.44 2.83 -10.73
CA THR A 88 -3.71 2.96 -9.45
C THR A 88 -4.35 4.04 -8.58
N ASP A 89 -4.17 3.95 -7.26
CA ASP A 89 -4.79 4.89 -6.31
C ASP A 89 -4.37 6.36 -6.54
N ASP A 90 -3.18 6.57 -7.10
CA ASP A 90 -2.66 7.88 -7.50
C ASP A 90 -3.12 8.34 -8.91
N GLY A 91 -3.84 7.48 -9.63
CA GLY A 91 -4.38 7.74 -10.96
C GLY A 91 -3.35 7.83 -12.09
N LYS A 92 -2.09 7.44 -11.87
CA LYS A 92 -1.02 7.53 -12.89
C LYS A 92 -1.01 6.37 -13.88
N TYR A 93 -1.40 5.19 -13.43
CA TYR A 93 -1.39 3.98 -14.26
C TYR A 93 -2.79 3.36 -14.31
N LEU A 94 -3.05 2.62 -15.38
CA LEU A 94 -4.28 1.87 -15.58
C LEU A 94 -3.94 0.41 -15.81
N MET A 95 -4.47 -0.49 -14.97
CA MET A 95 -4.42 -1.92 -15.23
C MET A 95 -5.69 -2.37 -15.96
N THR A 96 -5.54 -3.17 -17.01
CA THR A 96 -6.66 -3.65 -17.82
C THR A 96 -6.60 -5.16 -18.03
N THR A 97 -7.75 -5.82 -18.04
CA THR A 97 -7.88 -7.26 -18.35
C THR A 97 -8.67 -7.48 -19.63
N GLU A 98 -8.22 -8.42 -20.44
CA GLU A 98 -8.98 -8.94 -21.57
C GLU A 98 -9.46 -10.35 -21.23
N GLU A 99 -10.78 -10.55 -21.17
CA GLU A 99 -11.42 -11.83 -20.84
C GLU A 99 -11.38 -12.75 -22.06
N THR A 100 -10.17 -13.14 -22.46
CA THR A 100 -9.90 -13.97 -23.63
C THR A 100 -8.61 -14.76 -23.39
N VAL A 101 -8.65 -16.06 -23.66
CA VAL A 101 -7.51 -16.96 -23.43
C VAL A 101 -6.28 -16.47 -24.22
N ASN A 102 -5.11 -16.56 -23.59
CA ASN A 102 -3.82 -16.08 -24.10
C ASN A 102 -3.71 -14.55 -24.21
N LYS A 103 -4.49 -13.80 -23.42
CA LYS A 103 -4.30 -12.36 -23.24
C LYS A 103 -3.72 -12.06 -21.87
N THR A 104 -2.71 -11.18 -21.87
CA THR A 104 -2.09 -10.67 -20.67
C THR A 104 -2.96 -9.61 -20.00
N VAL A 105 -2.88 -9.53 -18.68
CA VAL A 105 -3.21 -8.31 -17.93
C VAL A 105 -2.16 -7.26 -18.30
N LYS A 106 -2.60 -6.03 -18.54
CA LYS A 106 -1.74 -4.95 -19.07
C LYS A 106 -1.73 -3.77 -18.13
N MET A 107 -0.55 -3.16 -17.97
CA MET A 107 -0.34 -1.94 -17.21
C MET A 107 0.03 -0.81 -18.15
N TRP A 108 -0.77 0.25 -18.15
CA TRP A 108 -0.61 1.41 -19.04
C TRP A 108 -0.21 2.64 -18.23
N ASP A 109 0.79 3.38 -18.68
CA ASP A 109 1.07 4.74 -18.20
C ASP A 109 0.07 5.70 -18.84
N ILE A 110 -0.75 6.36 -18.01
CA ILE A 110 -1.80 7.28 -18.42
C ILE A 110 -1.54 8.73 -17.96
N GLN A 111 -0.31 9.06 -17.57
CA GLN A 111 0.03 10.41 -17.08
C GLN A 111 -0.07 11.48 -18.17
N ASP A 112 0.14 11.10 -19.44
CA ASP A 112 -0.17 11.92 -20.62
C ASP A 112 -1.22 11.22 -21.48
N MET A 113 -2.46 11.73 -21.43
CA MET A 113 -3.62 11.20 -22.16
C MET A 113 -3.44 11.23 -23.68
N ASN A 114 -2.50 12.03 -24.22
CA ASN A 114 -2.19 12.04 -25.66
C ASN A 114 -1.10 11.02 -26.04
N ASN A 115 -0.44 10.42 -25.05
CA ASN A 115 0.68 9.50 -25.22
C ASN A 115 0.66 8.38 -24.18
N ILE A 116 -0.39 7.57 -24.22
CA ILE A 116 -0.55 6.40 -23.34
C ILE A 116 0.31 5.25 -23.86
N ASN A 117 1.12 4.67 -22.98
CA ASN A 117 2.07 3.61 -23.33
C ASN A 117 1.87 2.36 -22.46
N LEU A 118 2.00 1.18 -23.06
CA LEU A 118 2.08 -0.07 -22.31
C LEU A 118 3.43 -0.14 -21.62
N VAL A 119 3.46 -0.22 -20.29
CA VAL A 119 4.70 -0.26 -19.50
C VAL A 119 4.98 -1.65 -18.93
N GLY A 120 3.93 -2.40 -18.59
CA GLY A 120 4.05 -3.71 -17.97
C GLY A 120 2.94 -4.66 -18.42
N ASN A 121 3.16 -5.94 -18.18
CA ASN A 121 2.15 -6.96 -18.40
C ASN A 121 2.37 -8.14 -17.46
N TYR A 122 1.29 -8.84 -17.16
CA TYR A 122 1.29 -10.04 -16.33
C TYR A 122 0.44 -11.12 -17.00
N LEU A 123 0.86 -12.37 -16.85
CA LEU A 123 0.16 -13.53 -17.39
C LEU A 123 0.13 -14.62 -16.33
N GLY A 124 -1.05 -14.86 -15.75
CA GLY A 124 -1.29 -15.98 -14.85
C GLY A 124 -1.30 -17.33 -15.58
N GLU A 125 -1.19 -18.42 -14.82
CA GLU A 125 -0.97 -19.80 -15.30
C GLU A 125 -1.97 -20.27 -16.37
N ASN A 126 -3.27 -19.96 -16.21
CA ASN A 126 -4.31 -20.34 -17.17
C ASN A 126 -4.44 -19.40 -18.38
N ASN A 127 -3.65 -18.32 -18.41
CA ASN A 127 -3.68 -17.30 -19.45
C ASN A 127 -5.06 -16.64 -19.66
N LEU A 128 -5.91 -16.59 -18.64
CA LEU A 128 -7.26 -16.02 -18.69
C LEU A 128 -7.57 -15.26 -17.39
N ALA A 129 -7.36 -13.94 -17.40
CA ALA A 129 -7.76 -13.06 -16.32
C ALA A 129 -9.21 -12.59 -16.52
N HIS A 130 -9.93 -12.39 -15.41
CA HIS A 130 -11.28 -11.84 -15.42
C HIS A 130 -11.29 -10.38 -14.93
N ASN A 131 -11.24 -10.14 -13.61
CA ASN A 131 -11.18 -8.80 -13.04
C ASN A 131 -9.84 -8.57 -12.35
N THR A 132 -9.42 -7.31 -12.32
CA THR A 132 -8.36 -6.83 -11.44
C THR A 132 -8.90 -5.74 -10.51
N HIS A 133 -8.38 -5.70 -9.30
CA HIS A 133 -8.58 -4.61 -8.34
C HIS A 133 -7.22 -4.18 -7.83
N ILE A 134 -6.94 -2.87 -7.82
CA ILE A 134 -5.71 -2.32 -7.24
C ILE A 134 -6.04 -1.72 -5.88
N MET A 135 -5.19 -2.01 -4.89
CA MET A 135 -5.20 -1.38 -3.57
C MET A 135 -3.75 -1.24 -3.09
N GLY A 136 -3.29 0.00 -2.95
CA GLY A 136 -1.87 0.28 -2.72
C GLY A 136 -0.99 -0.25 -3.86
N ASP A 137 0.09 -0.93 -3.50
CA ASP A 137 1.08 -1.49 -4.44
C ASP A 137 0.73 -2.89 -4.96
N PHE A 138 -0.50 -3.36 -4.75
CA PHE A 138 -0.92 -4.71 -5.14
C PHE A 138 -2.13 -4.71 -6.06
N ALA A 139 -2.05 -5.53 -7.11
CA ALA A 139 -3.17 -5.94 -7.95
C ALA A 139 -3.69 -7.31 -7.52
N TYR A 140 -4.99 -7.40 -7.25
CA TYR A 140 -5.72 -8.61 -6.88
C TYR A 140 -6.57 -9.05 -8.06
N ILE A 141 -6.23 -10.19 -8.64
CA ILE A 141 -6.74 -10.61 -9.94
C ILE A 141 -7.48 -11.93 -9.80
N SER A 142 -8.71 -11.98 -10.28
CA SER A 142 -9.45 -13.25 -10.42
C SER A 142 -9.09 -13.90 -11.75
N HIS A 143 -8.70 -15.18 -11.67
CA HIS A 143 -8.20 -15.97 -12.79
C HIS A 143 -8.99 -17.29 -12.92
N TYR A 144 -10.32 -17.27 -12.81
CA TYR A 144 -11.17 -18.44 -13.05
C TYR A 144 -10.63 -19.72 -12.37
N THR A 145 -10.21 -20.67 -13.19
CA THR A 145 -9.75 -22.02 -12.84
C THR A 145 -8.46 -22.07 -12.03
N VAL A 146 -7.69 -20.98 -11.94
CA VAL A 146 -6.49 -20.90 -11.08
C VAL A 146 -6.66 -19.93 -9.91
N GLY A 147 -7.91 -19.56 -9.63
CA GLY A 147 -8.29 -18.85 -8.42
C GLY A 147 -7.86 -17.38 -8.38
N VAL A 148 -7.30 -16.97 -7.25
CA VAL A 148 -6.84 -15.60 -6.98
C VAL A 148 -5.33 -15.50 -7.18
N LYS A 149 -4.90 -14.45 -7.87
CA LYS A 149 -3.49 -14.06 -7.99
C LYS A 149 -3.31 -12.66 -7.39
N ILE A 150 -2.24 -12.46 -6.63
CA ILE A 150 -1.85 -11.15 -6.10
C ILE A 150 -0.48 -10.80 -6.66
N VAL A 151 -0.42 -9.64 -7.31
CA VAL A 151 0.73 -9.15 -8.06
C VAL A 151 1.18 -7.83 -7.45
N ASP A 152 2.45 -7.75 -7.05
CA ASP A 152 3.12 -6.51 -6.69
C ASP A 152 3.33 -5.66 -7.96
N ILE A 153 2.88 -4.42 -7.90
CA ILE A 153 2.90 -3.43 -8.98
C ILE A 153 3.61 -2.12 -8.56
N SER A 154 4.41 -2.16 -7.49
CA SER A 154 5.24 -1.04 -7.03
C SER A 154 6.20 -0.53 -8.12
N ASP A 155 6.67 -1.43 -8.99
CA ASP A 155 7.23 -1.11 -10.31
C ASP A 155 6.23 -1.50 -11.42
N PRO A 156 5.45 -0.53 -11.96
CA PRO A 156 4.48 -0.78 -13.04
C PRO A 156 5.09 -1.40 -14.30
N GLY A 157 6.40 -1.24 -14.52
CA GLY A 157 7.12 -1.82 -15.65
C GLY A 157 7.49 -3.29 -15.47
N SER A 158 7.48 -3.78 -14.23
CA SER A 158 7.87 -5.14 -13.88
C SER A 158 6.93 -5.76 -12.82
N PRO A 159 5.65 -6.02 -13.13
CA PRO A 159 4.74 -6.67 -12.19
C PRO A 159 5.23 -8.06 -11.75
N VAL A 160 5.15 -8.37 -10.45
CA VAL A 160 5.64 -9.64 -9.87
C VAL A 160 4.52 -10.34 -9.10
N GLU A 161 4.22 -11.60 -9.41
CA GLU A 161 3.30 -12.40 -8.60
C GLU A 161 3.91 -12.69 -7.22
N VAL A 162 3.21 -12.30 -6.14
CA VAL A 162 3.68 -12.45 -4.76
C VAL A 162 2.82 -13.39 -3.92
N ALA A 163 1.59 -13.68 -4.35
CA ALA A 163 0.77 -14.70 -3.75
C ALA A 163 -0.24 -15.28 -4.75
N ALA A 164 -0.64 -16.52 -4.51
CA ALA A 164 -1.68 -17.20 -5.26
C ALA A 164 -2.48 -18.13 -4.35
N TYR A 165 -3.77 -18.29 -4.65
CA TYR A 165 -4.60 -19.31 -4.04
C TYR A 165 -5.59 -19.87 -5.06
N ASP A 166 -5.47 -21.16 -5.32
CA ASP A 166 -6.38 -21.88 -6.20
C ASP A 166 -7.72 -22.12 -5.48
N THR A 167 -8.79 -21.52 -6.00
CA THR A 167 -10.17 -21.74 -5.50
C THR A 167 -10.89 -22.87 -6.27
N TYR A 168 -10.31 -23.38 -7.36
CA TYR A 168 -10.93 -24.32 -8.28
C TYR A 168 -10.03 -25.55 -8.55
N GLY A 169 -9.97 -26.47 -7.59
CA GLY A 169 -9.06 -27.64 -7.67
C GLY A 169 -9.44 -28.76 -8.66
N LEU A 170 -10.26 -28.51 -9.70
CA LEU A 170 -10.62 -29.53 -10.70
C LEU A 170 -9.67 -29.57 -11.89
N HIS A 171 -9.23 -28.41 -12.41
CA HIS A 171 -8.30 -28.26 -13.53
C HIS A 171 -7.95 -26.78 -13.76
N ASP A 172 -6.80 -26.52 -14.36
CA ASP A 172 -6.20 -25.18 -14.49
C ASP A 172 -6.29 -24.61 -15.92
N ASP A 173 -7.28 -25.06 -16.71
CA ASP A 173 -7.38 -24.69 -18.13
C ASP A 173 -8.02 -23.30 -18.36
N GLY A 174 -7.98 -22.80 -19.59
CA GLY A 174 -8.57 -21.50 -19.95
C GLY A 174 -10.10 -21.51 -20.08
N SER A 175 -10.81 -22.20 -19.18
CA SER A 175 -12.27 -22.23 -19.14
C SER A 175 -12.85 -21.23 -18.13
N PHE A 176 -14.14 -20.96 -18.26
CA PHE A 176 -14.85 -19.93 -17.48
C PHE A 176 -15.55 -20.57 -16.26
N TYR A 177 -14.75 -21.18 -15.38
CA TYR A 177 -15.18 -21.80 -14.11
C TYR A 177 -14.29 -21.30 -12.97
N GLY A 178 -14.72 -21.43 -11.71
CA GLY A 178 -13.92 -20.99 -10.56
C GLY A 178 -14.04 -19.49 -10.30
N CYS A 179 -12.94 -18.85 -9.89
CA CYS A 179 -12.91 -17.50 -9.33
C CYS A 179 -13.39 -16.44 -10.32
N TRP A 180 -14.56 -15.89 -10.04
CA TRP A 180 -15.16 -14.77 -10.76
C TRP A 180 -14.64 -13.43 -10.23
N GLY A 181 -14.56 -13.25 -8.91
CA GLY A 181 -14.13 -11.99 -8.32
C GLY A 181 -13.20 -12.19 -7.14
N ALA A 182 -12.19 -11.32 -7.02
CA ALA A 182 -11.35 -11.19 -5.84
C ALA A 182 -11.50 -9.76 -5.31
N TYR A 183 -12.13 -9.59 -4.15
CA TYR A 183 -12.41 -8.29 -3.54
C TYR A 183 -11.42 -8.00 -2.39
N PRO A 184 -10.52 -7.01 -2.55
CA PRO A 184 -9.47 -6.75 -1.57
C PRO A 184 -9.75 -5.58 -0.61
N PHE A 185 -10.78 -4.77 -0.86
CA PHE A 185 -11.01 -3.51 -0.14
C PHE A 185 -11.55 -3.73 1.28
N THR A 186 -10.67 -4.17 2.16
CA THR A 186 -10.90 -4.42 3.57
C THR A 186 -9.85 -3.70 4.40
N THR A 187 -10.17 -3.34 5.64
CA THR A 187 -9.23 -2.67 6.55
C THR A 187 -8.41 -3.64 7.39
N ASN A 188 -8.56 -4.95 7.16
CA ASN A 188 -8.02 -6.00 8.02
C ASN A 188 -7.23 -7.07 7.23
N GLY A 189 -6.80 -6.75 6.01
CA GLY A 189 -5.95 -7.62 5.18
C GLY A 189 -6.67 -8.84 4.57
N TYR A 190 -7.99 -8.93 4.70
CA TYR A 190 -8.75 -10.02 4.10
C TYR A 190 -9.08 -9.75 2.62
N VAL A 191 -9.06 -10.81 1.83
CA VAL A 191 -9.50 -10.83 0.44
C VAL A 191 -10.65 -11.84 0.33
N TYR A 192 -11.76 -11.40 -0.26
CA TYR A 192 -12.93 -12.25 -0.48
C TYR A 192 -12.98 -12.70 -1.93
N ALA A 193 -12.90 -14.01 -2.16
CA ALA A 193 -12.96 -14.58 -3.49
C ALA A 193 -14.30 -15.29 -3.70
N SER A 194 -14.98 -14.97 -4.80
CA SER A 194 -16.25 -15.60 -5.17
C SER A 194 -16.09 -16.41 -6.44
N ASP A 195 -16.61 -17.63 -6.40
CA ASP A 195 -16.55 -18.57 -7.52
C ASP A 195 -17.92 -18.66 -8.23
N LEU A 196 -17.90 -18.96 -9.52
CA LEU A 196 -19.11 -19.20 -10.32
C LEU A 196 -19.97 -20.36 -9.79
N GLU A 197 -19.35 -21.31 -9.10
CA GLU A 197 -20.01 -22.45 -8.48
C GLU A 197 -20.75 -22.08 -7.18
N GLY A 198 -20.67 -20.81 -6.74
CA GLY A 198 -21.37 -20.32 -5.56
C GLY A 198 -20.59 -20.45 -4.26
N TYR A 199 -19.28 -20.65 -4.34
CA TYR A 199 -18.39 -20.66 -3.17
C TYR A 199 -17.88 -19.26 -2.84
N LEU A 200 -17.71 -19.01 -1.55
CA LEU A 200 -17.00 -17.84 -1.01
C LEU A 200 -15.77 -18.33 -0.26
N THR A 201 -14.60 -17.94 -0.74
CA THR A 201 -13.32 -18.20 -0.07
C THR A 201 -12.86 -16.93 0.63
N VAL A 202 -12.51 -17.05 1.90
CA VAL A 202 -12.01 -15.95 2.73
C VAL A 202 -10.52 -16.13 2.92
N LEU A 203 -9.73 -15.27 2.30
CA LEU A 203 -8.28 -15.31 2.32
C LEU A 203 -7.76 -14.19 3.23
N TYR A 204 -6.66 -14.45 3.94
CA TYR A 204 -5.90 -13.40 4.60
C TYR A 204 -4.61 -13.22 3.80
N PHE A 205 -4.40 -12.04 3.22
CA PHE A 205 -3.16 -11.73 2.54
C PHE A 205 -2.20 -11.12 3.55
N ASN A 206 -1.23 -11.92 3.98
CA ASN A 206 -0.08 -11.38 4.69
C ASN A 206 0.78 -10.67 3.64
N GLN A 207 0.53 -9.36 3.45
CA GLN A 207 1.27 -8.55 2.50
C GLN A 207 2.77 -8.79 2.75
N PRO A 208 3.57 -9.14 1.72
CA PRO A 208 5.00 -9.04 1.87
C PRO A 208 5.22 -7.58 2.20
N GLU A 209 5.69 -7.31 3.42
CA GLU A 209 5.95 -5.95 3.85
C GLU A 209 6.88 -5.36 2.76
N THR A 210 6.38 -4.35 2.05
CA THR A 210 7.16 -3.63 1.04
C THR A 210 7.96 -2.61 1.81
N GLY A 211 9.28 -2.78 1.84
CA GLY A 211 10.17 -1.92 2.61
C GLY A 211 9.94 -0.45 2.25
N ILE A 212 9.81 0.41 3.26
CA ILE A 212 9.72 1.85 3.10
C ILE A 212 11.10 2.48 3.16
N GLU A 213 11.22 3.69 2.61
CA GLU A 213 12.40 4.55 2.76
C GLU A 213 12.11 5.63 3.82
N LEU A 214 12.95 5.71 4.86
CA LEU A 214 12.90 6.80 5.85
C LEU A 214 14.23 7.52 5.90
N THR A 215 14.21 8.85 5.86
CA THR A 215 15.43 9.67 6.00
C THR A 215 15.42 10.42 7.33
N VAL A 216 16.46 10.23 8.14
CA VAL A 216 16.60 10.83 9.48
C VAL A 216 17.84 11.73 9.51
N ASN A 217 17.69 12.93 10.07
CA ASN A 217 18.79 13.88 10.21
C ASN A 217 19.63 13.57 11.46
N HIS A 218 20.94 13.78 11.39
CA HIS A 218 21.85 13.72 12.53
C HIS A 218 22.77 14.95 12.59
N GLN A 219 23.20 15.33 13.79
CA GLN A 219 24.17 16.41 14.02
C GLN A 219 25.60 15.86 14.11
N SER A 220 26.61 16.72 13.91
CA SER A 220 27.99 16.38 14.26
C SER A 220 28.12 16.15 15.77
N GLY A 221 28.91 15.16 16.17
CA GLY A 221 29.04 14.77 17.57
C GLY A 221 27.98 13.76 18.00
N TRP A 222 27.58 13.83 19.26
CA TRP A 222 26.73 12.82 19.89
C TRP A 222 25.24 13.05 19.57
N ASN A 223 24.56 11.96 19.23
CA ASN A 223 23.14 11.91 18.89
C ASN A 223 22.47 10.77 19.67
N LEU A 224 21.19 10.95 20.00
CA LEU A 224 20.33 9.85 20.40
C LEU A 224 19.62 9.32 19.15
N VAL A 225 19.90 8.09 18.79
CA VAL A 225 19.37 7.43 17.58
C VAL A 225 18.62 6.17 17.96
N GLY A 226 17.85 5.64 17.02
CA GLY A 226 17.25 4.33 17.13
C GLY A 226 16.91 3.77 15.76
N LEU A 227 16.31 2.59 15.73
CA LEU A 227 15.98 1.88 14.50
C LEU A 227 14.48 2.03 14.17
N PRO A 228 14.11 2.83 13.15
CA PRO A 228 12.70 3.08 12.84
C PRO A 228 12.05 2.02 11.95
N LEU A 229 12.83 1.11 11.36
CA LEU A 229 12.39 0.10 10.40
C LEU A 229 12.88 -1.29 10.81
N ASP A 230 12.22 -2.34 10.32
CA ASP A 230 12.82 -3.67 10.25
C ASP A 230 13.79 -3.74 9.07
N VAL A 231 15.08 -3.57 9.34
CA VAL A 231 16.14 -3.59 8.33
C VAL A 231 16.71 -5.00 8.14
N GLU A 232 17.20 -5.31 6.94
CA GLU A 232 17.80 -6.62 6.64
C GLU A 232 19.06 -6.91 7.47
N ASP A 233 19.89 -5.89 7.70
CA ASP A 233 21.13 -5.98 8.46
C ASP A 233 21.20 -4.87 9.53
N PRO A 234 20.97 -5.18 10.82
CA PRO A 234 20.98 -4.20 11.91
C PRO A 234 22.40 -3.82 12.37
N TYR A 235 23.46 -4.30 11.72
CA TYR A 235 24.83 -3.93 12.04
C TYR A 235 25.08 -2.42 11.89
N LEU A 236 25.79 -1.84 12.86
CA LEU A 236 26.02 -0.39 12.96
C LEU A 236 26.46 0.23 11.63
N MET A 237 27.45 -0.36 10.96
CA MET A 237 28.00 0.21 9.73
C MET A 237 27.16 -0.08 8.49
N SER A 238 26.23 -1.02 8.59
CA SER A 238 25.22 -1.26 7.56
C SER A 238 24.10 -0.21 7.66
N VAL A 239 23.70 0.15 8.88
CA VAL A 239 22.63 1.13 9.14
C VAL A 239 23.13 2.58 9.09
N PHE A 240 24.27 2.87 9.73
CA PHE A 240 24.85 4.21 9.85
C PHE A 240 26.30 4.24 9.33
N PRO A 241 26.52 4.17 8.00
CA PRO A 241 27.85 4.08 7.41
C PRO A 241 28.73 5.32 7.66
N ASP A 242 28.12 6.48 7.93
CA ASP A 242 28.83 7.74 8.20
C ASP A 242 29.15 7.94 9.69
N ALA A 243 28.74 7.02 10.57
CA ALA A 243 29.02 7.11 11.99
C ALA A 243 30.47 6.75 12.33
N ILE A 244 30.92 7.13 13.53
CA ILE A 244 32.23 6.72 14.05
C ILE A 244 32.11 5.30 14.62
N GLU A 245 32.89 4.36 14.07
CA GLU A 245 32.92 2.97 14.54
C GLU A 245 33.24 2.86 16.03
N GLY A 246 32.57 1.92 16.71
CA GLY A 246 32.77 1.68 18.15
C GLY A 246 32.22 2.79 19.04
N THR A 247 31.23 3.56 18.57
CA THR A 247 30.57 4.61 19.36
C THR A 247 29.07 4.39 19.58
N LEU A 248 28.55 3.20 19.26
CA LEU A 248 27.16 2.82 19.52
C LEU A 248 27.02 2.34 20.97
N PHE A 249 26.30 3.10 21.80
CA PHE A 249 26.09 2.74 23.21
C PHE A 249 24.61 2.64 23.57
N SER A 250 24.18 1.46 24.02
CA SER A 250 22.88 1.26 24.67
C SER A 250 22.95 1.70 26.15
N PHE A 251 21.80 1.75 26.83
CA PHE A 251 21.74 1.99 28.27
C PHE A 251 20.92 0.93 29.00
N SER A 252 21.56 0.21 29.92
CA SER A 252 20.90 -0.72 30.84
C SER A 252 21.55 -0.66 32.22
N GLY A 253 21.11 0.29 33.05
CA GLY A 253 21.76 0.62 34.33
C GLY A 253 23.16 1.24 34.21
N GLY A 254 23.68 1.34 32.99
CA GLY A 254 24.98 1.87 32.59
C GLY A 254 25.12 1.80 31.06
N TYR A 255 26.15 2.43 30.51
CA TYR A 255 26.41 2.39 29.06
C TYR A 255 27.10 1.08 28.66
N ASN A 256 26.53 0.40 27.66
CA ASN A 256 27.11 -0.81 27.08
C ASN A 256 27.46 -0.53 25.62
N LEU A 257 28.66 -0.96 25.20
CA LEU A 257 29.09 -0.83 23.81
C LEU A 257 28.41 -1.93 22.98
N GLU A 258 27.75 -1.54 21.90
CA GLU A 258 27.04 -2.43 20.99
C GLU A 258 27.61 -2.35 19.57
N ASN A 259 27.29 -3.34 18.75
CA ASN A 259 27.65 -3.37 17.33
C ASN A 259 26.43 -3.47 16.40
N GLU A 260 25.25 -3.76 16.96
CA GLU A 260 23.99 -3.94 16.25
C GLU A 260 22.90 -3.12 16.96
N LEU A 261 21.87 -2.74 16.22
CA LEU A 261 20.72 -2.03 16.75
C LEU A 261 19.52 -2.96 16.89
N ASP A 262 18.88 -2.90 18.05
CA ASP A 262 17.60 -3.54 18.31
C ASP A 262 16.47 -2.53 18.20
N ARG A 263 15.30 -3.00 17.76
CA ARG A 263 14.08 -2.20 17.67
C ARG A 263 13.63 -1.80 19.08
N GLY A 264 13.06 -0.60 19.20
CA GLY A 264 12.60 -0.07 20.49
C GLY A 264 13.72 0.41 21.42
N ASN A 265 14.97 -0.02 21.23
CA ASN A 265 16.11 0.51 21.96
C ASN A 265 16.58 1.84 21.36
N GLY A 266 16.89 2.79 22.24
CA GLY A 266 17.62 3.99 21.86
C GLY A 266 19.12 3.84 22.14
N TYR A 267 19.92 4.58 21.40
CA TYR A 267 21.38 4.50 21.47
C TYR A 267 22.02 5.88 21.43
N TRP A 268 23.15 6.02 22.13
CA TRP A 268 24.11 7.07 21.78
C TRP A 268 24.93 6.65 20.58
N LEU A 269 25.06 7.53 19.61
CA LEU A 269 25.93 7.34 18.45
C LEU A 269 26.63 8.65 18.09
N ARG A 270 27.89 8.56 17.64
CA ARG A 270 28.69 9.73 17.30
C ARG A 270 28.94 9.83 15.80
N PHE A 271 28.76 11.02 15.25
CA PHE A 271 29.05 11.34 13.85
C PHE A 271 30.18 12.37 13.73
N PRO A 272 31.01 12.30 12.68
CA PRO A 272 32.03 13.32 12.41
C PRO A 272 31.39 14.65 12.00
N ASP A 273 30.35 14.59 11.17
CA ASP A 273 29.68 15.74 10.56
C ASP A 273 28.14 15.62 10.70
N SER A 274 27.43 16.73 10.53
CA SER A 274 25.97 16.71 10.40
C SER A 274 25.56 16.19 9.02
N GLY A 275 24.48 15.44 8.94
CA GLY A 275 24.03 14.82 7.70
C GLY A 275 22.69 14.12 7.85
N THR A 276 22.46 13.15 6.98
CA THR A 276 21.25 12.32 6.95
C THR A 276 21.60 10.86 6.79
N THR A 277 20.82 10.00 7.42
CA THR A 277 20.86 8.55 7.19
C THR A 277 19.52 8.12 6.60
N THR A 278 19.59 7.35 5.51
CA THR A 278 18.42 6.78 4.84
C THR A 278 18.33 5.31 5.17
N PHE A 279 17.19 4.89 5.72
CA PHE A 279 16.88 3.53 6.08
C PHE A 279 15.98 2.92 5.01
N TYR A 280 16.24 1.65 4.71
CA TYR A 280 15.39 0.81 3.86
C TYR A 280 15.01 -0.43 4.65
N GLY A 281 13.72 -0.69 4.79
CA GLY A 281 13.23 -1.79 5.61
C GLY A 281 11.74 -1.71 5.87
N GLN A 282 11.21 -2.67 6.60
CA GLN A 282 9.77 -2.75 6.84
C GLN A 282 9.29 -1.73 7.87
N ALA A 283 8.10 -1.20 7.64
CA ALA A 283 7.50 -0.28 8.57
C ALA A 283 7.14 -1.01 9.88
N LEU A 284 7.60 -0.47 11.00
CA LEU A 284 7.15 -0.83 12.34
C LEU A 284 5.87 -0.03 12.61
N ASN A 285 4.74 -0.72 12.76
CA ASN A 285 3.45 -0.10 13.11
C ASN A 285 3.13 -0.21 14.60
N GLU A 286 3.79 -1.14 15.30
CA GLU A 286 3.66 -1.37 16.73
C GLU A 286 5.00 -1.88 17.31
N LEU A 287 5.34 -1.45 18.52
CA LEU A 287 6.45 -1.94 19.31
C LEU A 287 6.07 -2.09 20.78
N THR A 288 6.38 -3.24 21.37
CA THR A 288 6.39 -3.44 22.81
C THR A 288 7.80 -3.24 23.33
N ILE A 289 7.98 -2.35 24.30
CA ILE A 289 9.29 -2.01 24.88
C ILE A 289 9.30 -2.36 26.36
N GLU A 290 10.25 -3.19 26.76
CA GLU A 290 10.52 -3.47 28.18
C GLU A 290 11.22 -2.27 28.82
N LEU A 291 10.65 -1.78 29.92
CA LEU A 291 11.23 -0.75 30.77
C LEU A 291 11.83 -1.38 32.03
N MET A 292 12.93 -0.80 32.49
CA MET A 292 13.48 -0.99 33.83
C MET A 292 13.08 0.17 34.75
N GLU A 293 13.14 -0.06 36.06
CA GLU A 293 13.00 1.03 37.04
C GLU A 293 14.07 2.11 36.80
N ASN A 294 13.66 3.39 36.82
CA ASN A 294 14.45 4.58 36.50
C ASN A 294 14.57 4.86 34.99
N TRP A 295 15.73 5.34 34.54
CA TRP A 295 15.92 5.88 33.19
C TRP A 295 16.11 4.76 32.19
N ASN A 296 15.39 4.86 31.08
CA ASN A 296 15.47 3.97 29.93
C ASN A 296 15.74 4.80 28.69
N LEU A 297 16.52 4.26 27.76
CA LEU A 297 16.81 4.87 26.48
C LEU A 297 16.07 4.07 25.40
N ILE A 298 15.05 4.69 24.81
CA ILE A 298 14.09 4.03 23.90
C ILE A 298 14.08 4.70 22.53
N SER A 299 13.48 4.03 21.53
CA SER A 299 13.19 4.56 20.19
C SER A 299 11.76 4.24 19.78
N GLY A 300 11.20 5.07 18.89
CA GLY A 300 9.85 4.91 18.35
C GLY A 300 9.76 4.00 17.12
N ILE A 301 8.56 4.00 16.53
CA ILE A 301 8.17 3.24 15.33
C ILE A 301 8.43 4.04 14.03
N SER A 302 7.88 3.59 12.89
CA SER A 302 8.11 4.21 11.57
C SER A 302 7.37 5.53 11.33
N SER A 303 6.43 5.88 12.19
CA SER A 303 5.67 7.13 12.16
C SER A 303 5.83 7.94 13.46
N SER A 304 5.51 9.23 13.40
CA SER A 304 5.62 10.12 14.56
C SER A 304 4.49 9.85 15.57
N VAL A 305 4.85 9.49 16.81
CA VAL A 305 3.86 9.13 17.84
C VAL A 305 3.85 10.15 18.98
N PRO A 306 2.70 10.77 19.31
CA PRO A 306 2.59 11.62 20.49
C PRO A 306 2.93 10.85 21.77
N ALA A 307 3.75 11.42 22.66
CA ALA A 307 4.11 10.79 23.94
C ALA A 307 2.87 10.44 24.79
N ALA A 308 1.78 11.19 24.63
CA ALA A 308 0.52 10.97 25.32
C ALA A 308 -0.30 9.78 24.80
N SER A 309 0.01 9.22 23.63
CA SER A 309 -0.66 8.02 23.07
C SER A 309 0.08 6.72 23.38
N ILE A 310 1.25 6.77 24.01
CA ILE A 310 1.95 5.57 24.48
C ILE A 310 1.04 4.81 25.45
N GLN A 311 0.79 3.54 25.16
CA GLN A 311 0.00 2.68 26.03
C GLN A 311 0.89 2.19 27.17
N ASP A 312 0.52 2.60 28.38
CA ASP A 312 1.22 2.28 29.62
C ASP A 312 0.24 1.58 30.58
N PRO A 313 -0.02 0.27 30.39
CA PRO A 313 -1.09 -0.44 31.09
C PRO A 313 -0.88 -0.49 32.60
N ASP A 314 0.38 -0.46 33.04
CA ASP A 314 0.77 -0.53 34.45
C ASP A 314 1.03 0.85 35.07
N GLY A 315 0.89 1.95 34.31
CA GLY A 315 1.10 3.32 34.79
C GLY A 315 2.54 3.59 35.25
N LEU A 316 3.51 3.01 34.53
CA LEU A 316 4.93 3.02 34.83
C LEU A 316 5.60 4.36 34.52
N ILE A 317 5.21 5.02 33.42
CA ILE A 317 5.85 6.24 32.90
C ILE A 317 5.65 7.40 33.87
N ILE A 318 6.76 8.03 34.27
CA ILE A 318 6.72 9.26 35.07
C ILE A 318 6.43 10.43 34.13
N PRO A 319 5.33 11.19 34.31
CA PRO A 319 4.97 12.28 33.40
C PRO A 319 6.05 13.36 33.29
N GLY A 320 6.25 13.90 32.09
CA GLY A 320 7.24 14.96 31.84
C GLY A 320 8.70 14.48 31.83
N THR A 321 8.93 13.17 31.66
CA THR A 321 10.27 12.58 31.63
C THR A 321 10.75 12.13 30.26
N LEU A 322 10.00 12.42 29.20
CA LEU A 322 10.47 12.18 27.83
C LEU A 322 11.42 13.30 27.39
N TYR A 323 12.68 12.97 27.12
CA TYR A 323 13.70 13.93 26.68
C TYR A 323 14.41 13.45 25.41
N GLU A 324 14.56 14.36 24.45
CA GLU A 324 15.47 14.20 23.30
C GLU A 324 16.79 14.95 23.57
N PHE A 325 17.77 14.75 22.67
CA PHE A 325 19.04 15.45 22.72
C PHE A 325 19.32 16.19 21.40
N THR A 326 19.41 17.53 21.48
CA THR A 326 19.68 18.42 20.33
C THR A 326 20.90 19.31 20.58
N GLY A 327 21.85 18.81 21.37
CA GLY A 327 23.00 19.54 21.91
C GLY A 327 22.87 19.80 23.41
N ASP A 328 21.63 19.93 23.89
CA ASP A 328 21.22 19.86 25.28
C ASP A 328 19.99 18.95 25.40
N TYR A 329 19.62 18.56 26.63
CA TYR A 329 18.38 17.82 26.86
C TYR A 329 17.17 18.73 26.76
N VAL A 330 16.24 18.36 25.88
CA VAL A 330 14.98 19.09 25.66
C VAL A 330 13.84 18.11 25.86
N GLN A 331 12.78 18.56 26.56
CA GLN A 331 11.60 17.75 26.74
C GLN A 331 10.90 17.55 25.39
N ALA A 332 10.59 16.30 25.06
CA ALA A 332 9.87 15.95 23.83
C ALA A 332 8.40 15.65 24.12
N GLU A 333 7.54 15.96 23.15
CA GLU A 333 6.11 15.62 23.18
C GLU A 333 5.73 14.58 22.11
N ILE A 334 6.64 14.32 21.17
CA ILE A 334 6.46 13.43 20.02
C ILE A 334 7.72 12.58 19.88
N LEU A 335 7.54 11.28 19.65
CA LEU A 335 8.59 10.37 19.24
C LEU A 335 8.65 10.36 17.71
N GLU A 336 9.62 11.08 17.17
CA GLU A 336 9.96 11.05 15.75
C GLU A 336 10.73 9.77 15.37
N PRO A 337 10.49 9.19 14.18
CA PRO A 337 11.20 8.01 13.69
C PRO A 337 12.73 8.19 13.68
N GLY A 338 13.44 7.15 14.15
CA GLY A 338 14.90 7.03 14.10
C GLY A 338 15.67 7.88 15.12
N LYS A 339 14.95 8.62 15.97
CA LYS A 339 15.53 9.29 17.13
C LYS A 339 15.42 8.44 18.40
N GLY A 340 16.40 8.59 19.29
CA GLY A 340 16.36 8.03 20.63
C GLY A 340 15.84 9.03 21.67
N TYR A 341 15.19 8.53 22.72
CA TYR A 341 14.60 9.32 23.78
C TYR A 341 14.89 8.72 25.16
N TRP A 342 15.19 9.59 26.12
CA TRP A 342 15.18 9.21 27.53
C TRP A 342 13.75 9.24 28.06
N ILE A 343 13.37 8.20 28.79
CA ILE A 343 12.11 8.14 29.53
C ILE A 343 12.37 7.55 30.92
N ARG A 344 11.62 8.01 31.93
CA ARG A 344 11.77 7.49 33.30
C ARG A 344 10.55 6.66 33.70
N SER A 345 10.82 5.46 34.19
CA SER A 345 9.81 4.54 34.73
C SER A 345 9.87 4.46 36.25
N SER A 346 8.72 4.24 36.88
CA SER A 346 8.56 3.97 38.31
C SER A 346 8.83 2.50 38.71
N GLY A 347 8.94 1.60 37.74
CA GLY A 347 9.20 0.17 37.96
C GLY A 347 9.51 -0.58 36.66
N PRO A 348 9.86 -1.87 36.73
CA PRO A 348 9.98 -2.70 35.54
C PRO A 348 8.60 -3.05 34.97
N GLY A 349 8.50 -3.19 33.64
CA GLY A 349 7.30 -3.62 32.94
C GLY A 349 7.36 -3.25 31.46
N GLU A 350 6.22 -3.14 30.79
CA GLU A 350 6.15 -2.93 29.33
C GLU A 350 5.31 -1.71 28.97
N ILE A 351 5.69 -1.06 27.87
CA ILE A 351 4.87 -0.05 27.20
C ILE A 351 4.66 -0.46 25.74
N ILE A 352 3.55 -0.01 25.15
CA ILE A 352 3.25 -0.27 23.74
C ILE A 352 3.17 1.06 23.00
N ILE A 353 3.91 1.16 21.91
CA ILE A 353 3.89 2.28 20.96
C ILE A 353 3.24 1.76 19.69
N SER A 354 2.15 2.39 19.25
CA SER A 354 1.41 2.02 18.03
C SER A 354 1.00 3.27 17.27
N GLU A 355 0.73 3.14 15.96
CA GLU A 355 0.19 4.22 15.12
C GLU A 355 -1.16 4.79 15.59
#